data_AF-I0YID5-F1
#
_entry.id   AF-I0YID5-F1
#
_cell.length_a   1.000
_cell.length_b   1.000
_cell.length_c   1.000
_cell.angle_alpha   90.00
_cell.angle_beta   90.00
_cell.angle_gamma   90.00
#
_symmetry.space_group_name_H-M   'P 1'
#
loop_
_entity.id
_entity.type
_entity.pdbx_description
1 polymer ?
#
loop_
_entity_poly.entity_id
_entity_poly.type
_entity_poly.pdbx_seq_one_letter_code
_entity_poly.pdbx_strand_id
1 'polypeptide(L)'
;MLRPALFILLALCTCTGAVRQFYQDNAFLELSKYNPFPDLPFAGNGTCGEPTQNDDGTTTVKCLGPAHPLKPGQTESVMMFLGNPYPAAGKVSVLNLTAELVDGERRPVPLSDVYVHHYVSSSKFILGSGAELRGSFSRKPLPEPYSLVVDTADLKEDLIRYTNIQLINTIGVKEADKRECLECWCKDNPDKGSFMCCKNCPAEEGPIVDYHLQYSVTYRPIEENDASIKEIDFIGFDIVGGRVEYDITAPQGPNTTLRRVYDAVIDGACPQKKPFEVVRCTAHQHVGSQCMYLYNLDTDDLICKSCPVYGTQPGVPGDEEGYVVKMTDGEPSPPYLIAPGTNVRLFSDYDGAERRLGVMGLMSVWVAGLESECTGQFGAMSNMMPPQVQRALQSGSASTKVSH
;
A
#
# COMPACT_ATOMS: atom_id res chain seq x y z
N MET A 1 -65.18 36.86 5.09
CA MET A 1 -65.44 35.47 5.48
C MET A 1 -64.11 34.85 5.92
N LEU A 2 -64.05 34.54 7.21
CA LEU A 2 -63.06 33.76 7.98
C LEU A 2 -61.54 33.94 7.70
N ARG A 3 -60.94 34.82 8.50
CA ARG A 3 -59.68 34.59 9.24
C ARG A 3 -60.02 33.80 10.55
N PRO A 4 -59.10 33.50 11.49
CA PRO A 4 -57.75 32.89 11.46
C PRO A 4 -57.51 31.92 12.67
N ALA A 5 -56.35 31.26 12.78
CA ALA A 5 -55.68 30.83 14.03
C ALA A 5 -54.30 30.25 13.64
N LEU A 6 -53.11 30.83 13.89
CA LEU A 6 -52.53 31.65 14.98
C LEU A 6 -52.18 30.84 16.25
N PHE A 7 -50.99 31.17 16.79
CA PHE A 7 -50.48 30.97 18.16
C PHE A 7 -49.75 29.62 18.42
N ILE A 8 -48.55 29.51 19.03
CA ILE A 8 -47.72 30.31 19.99
C ILE A 8 -46.26 29.80 19.86
N LEU A 9 -45.22 30.61 19.63
CA LEU A 9 -44.34 31.30 20.61
C LEU A 9 -43.66 30.39 21.68
N LEU A 10 -42.33 30.29 21.69
CA LEU A 10 -41.48 30.74 22.80
C LEU A 10 -40.00 30.39 22.53
N ALA A 11 -39.17 31.42 22.49
CA ALA A 11 -37.78 31.34 22.89
C ALA A 11 -37.71 31.18 24.42
N LEU A 12 -36.72 30.44 24.92
CA LEU A 12 -36.05 30.74 26.19
C LEU A 12 -34.74 29.96 26.28
N CYS A 13 -33.64 30.72 26.33
CA CYS A 13 -32.36 30.32 26.87
C CYS A 13 -32.52 29.59 28.20
N THR A 14 -31.69 28.56 28.42
CA THR A 14 -30.86 28.53 29.63
C THR A 14 -29.46 28.04 29.24
N CYS A 15 -28.51 28.97 29.27
CA CYS A 15 -27.11 28.64 29.51
C CYS A 15 -27.01 27.92 30.85
N THR A 16 -26.29 26.79 30.93
CA THR A 16 -25.36 26.53 32.03
C THR A 16 -24.33 25.48 31.59
N GLY A 17 -23.11 25.98 31.35
CA GLY A 17 -21.82 25.35 31.66
C GLY A 17 -21.56 23.89 31.28
N ALA A 18 -20.68 23.67 30.31
CA ALA A 18 -19.38 23.05 30.60
C ALA A 18 -18.42 23.22 29.42
N VAL A 19 -17.32 23.92 29.68
CA VAL A 19 -16.08 23.83 28.92
C VAL A 19 -15.52 22.43 29.07
N ARG A 20 -15.27 21.69 27.97
CA ARG A 20 -14.15 20.74 27.81
C ARG A 20 -14.19 20.04 26.44
N GLN A 21 -13.11 20.25 25.68
CA GLN A 21 -12.29 19.22 25.02
C GLN A 21 -12.92 18.24 23.99
N PHE A 22 -12.11 17.93 22.97
CA PHE A 22 -12.22 16.84 21.98
C PHE A 22 -13.03 17.11 20.71
N TYR A 23 -12.31 17.28 19.60
CA TYR A 23 -12.48 16.45 18.40
C TYR A 23 -11.20 16.57 17.54
N GLN A 24 -10.16 15.84 17.95
CA GLN A 24 -9.38 15.05 17.00
C GLN A 24 -10.22 13.77 16.73
N ASP A 25 -9.94 13.00 15.67
CA ASP A 25 -10.44 11.62 15.42
C ASP A 25 -11.38 11.42 14.20
N ASN A 26 -12.07 12.42 13.63
CA ASN A 26 -13.16 12.11 12.69
C ASN A 26 -12.84 11.99 11.19
N ALA A 27 -11.63 12.29 10.70
CA ALA A 27 -11.34 12.16 9.26
C ALA A 27 -10.99 10.71 8.84
N PHE A 28 -10.37 9.93 9.73
CA PHE A 28 -10.06 8.52 9.49
C PHE A 28 -11.26 7.61 9.80
N LEU A 29 -12.09 7.99 10.78
CA LEU A 29 -13.34 7.31 11.13
C LEU A 29 -14.47 7.42 10.08
N GLU A 30 -14.44 8.43 9.19
CA GLU A 30 -15.36 8.49 8.04
C GLU A 30 -14.89 7.59 6.88
N LEU A 31 -13.57 7.39 6.73
CA LEU A 31 -13.01 6.44 5.76
C LEU A 31 -13.12 4.98 6.22
N SER A 32 -13.10 4.71 7.53
CA SER A 32 -13.32 3.35 8.05
C SER A 32 -14.79 2.90 7.98
N LYS A 33 -15.74 3.82 7.76
CA LYS A 33 -17.13 3.49 7.36
C LYS A 33 -17.24 3.12 5.88
N TYR A 34 -16.28 3.54 5.07
CA TYR A 34 -16.06 2.99 3.74
C TYR A 34 -15.08 1.83 3.88
N ASN A 35 -15.56 0.65 4.30
CA ASN A 35 -14.89 -0.55 3.83
C ASN A 35 -15.01 -0.49 2.29
N PRO A 36 -13.94 -0.28 1.51
CA PRO A 36 -14.07 -0.29 0.04
C PRO A 36 -14.46 -1.68 -0.47
N PHE A 37 -14.38 -2.70 0.40
CA PHE A 37 -14.70 -4.09 0.12
C PHE A 37 -15.54 -4.72 1.25
N PRO A 38 -16.77 -4.23 1.49
CA PRO A 38 -17.65 -4.70 2.57
C PRO A 38 -18.00 -6.19 2.47
N ASP A 39 -17.84 -6.77 1.28
CA ASP A 39 -18.18 -8.15 0.95
C ASP A 39 -16.98 -9.12 1.08
N LEU A 40 -15.78 -8.65 1.42
CA LEU A 40 -14.63 -9.55 1.54
C LEU A 40 -14.65 -10.34 2.86
N PRO A 41 -14.37 -11.65 2.81
CA PRO A 41 -14.32 -12.49 4.00
C PRO A 41 -13.18 -12.08 4.93
N PHE A 42 -13.38 -12.33 6.23
CA PHE A 42 -12.39 -12.04 7.27
C PHE A 42 -11.69 -13.33 7.72
N ALA A 43 -10.37 -13.42 7.54
CA ALA A 43 -9.57 -14.60 7.82
C ALA A 43 -9.16 -14.74 9.30
N GLY A 44 -9.28 -13.67 10.09
CA GLY A 44 -8.95 -13.68 11.52
C GLY A 44 -7.75 -12.80 11.89
N ASN A 45 -7.11 -13.17 13.00
CA ASN A 45 -6.06 -12.39 13.63
C ASN A 45 -4.72 -13.13 13.58
N GLY A 46 -3.68 -12.45 13.15
CA GLY A 46 -2.30 -12.88 13.27
C GLY A 46 -1.78 -12.74 14.69
N THR A 47 -0.64 -13.37 14.94
CA THR A 47 0.04 -13.38 16.24
C THR A 47 1.51 -13.03 16.07
N CYS A 48 2.12 -12.51 17.14
CA CYS A 48 3.56 -12.28 17.19
C CYS A 48 4.17 -13.14 18.30
N GLY A 49 5.38 -13.63 18.05
CA GLY A 49 6.20 -14.28 19.06
C GLY A 49 6.87 -13.27 20.00
N GLU A 50 7.61 -13.80 20.97
CA GLU A 50 8.33 -12.98 21.94
C GLU A 50 9.42 -12.11 21.27
N PRO A 51 9.57 -10.84 21.69
CA PRO A 51 10.65 -9.99 21.20
C PRO A 51 12.03 -10.54 21.53
N THR A 52 12.91 -10.55 20.52
CA THR A 52 14.31 -10.92 20.68
C THR A 52 15.15 -9.64 20.70
N GLN A 53 15.92 -9.43 21.79
CA GLN A 53 16.91 -8.36 21.83
C GLN A 53 18.19 -8.80 21.13
N ASN A 54 18.73 -7.93 20.29
CA ASN A 54 19.97 -8.12 19.56
C ASN A 54 21.13 -7.38 20.28
N ASP A 55 22.36 -7.83 20.05
CA ASP A 55 23.56 -7.26 20.68
C ASP A 55 23.81 -5.77 20.35
N ASP A 56 23.23 -5.28 19.25
CA ASP A 56 23.32 -3.88 18.78
C ASP A 56 22.23 -2.96 19.37
N GLY A 57 21.49 -3.44 20.37
CA GLY A 57 20.43 -2.71 21.05
C GLY A 57 19.14 -2.58 20.22
N THR A 58 19.00 -3.34 19.13
CA THR A 58 17.75 -3.44 18.38
C THR A 58 16.88 -4.60 18.89
N THR A 59 15.59 -4.55 18.57
CA THR A 59 14.63 -5.61 18.89
C THR A 59 14.05 -6.16 17.61
N THR A 60 14.04 -7.49 17.46
CA THR A 60 13.38 -8.20 16.36
C THR A 60 12.17 -8.97 16.87
N VAL A 61 11.04 -8.81 16.21
CA VAL A 61 9.79 -9.56 16.48
C VAL A 61 9.35 -10.27 15.22
N LYS A 62 9.05 -11.56 15.35
CA LYS A 62 8.51 -12.40 14.27
C LYS A 62 7.01 -12.62 14.49
N CYS A 63 6.25 -12.49 13.42
CA CYS A 63 4.80 -12.61 13.44
C CYS A 63 4.31 -13.53 12.33
N LEU A 64 3.12 -14.06 12.52
CA LEU A 64 2.45 -14.98 11.62
C LEU A 64 0.99 -14.54 11.45
N GLY A 65 0.56 -14.34 10.21
CA GLY A 65 -0.83 -14.11 9.86
C GLY A 65 -1.72 -15.34 10.12
N PRO A 66 -3.05 -15.18 10.04
CA PRO A 66 -3.98 -16.31 10.08
C PRO A 66 -3.71 -17.31 8.95
N ALA A 67 -4.26 -18.51 9.08
CA ALA A 67 -4.14 -19.55 8.06
C ALA A 67 -5.04 -19.25 6.85
N HIS A 68 -4.51 -19.53 5.66
CA HIS A 68 -5.19 -19.42 4.38
C HIS A 68 -5.25 -20.83 3.73
N PRO A 69 -6.28 -21.63 4.01
CA PRO A 69 -6.44 -22.96 3.44
C PRO A 69 -6.85 -22.87 1.97
N LEU A 70 -5.93 -23.20 1.05
CA LEU A 70 -6.18 -23.11 -0.40
C LEU A 70 -6.07 -24.48 -1.06
N LYS A 71 -7.08 -24.86 -1.84
CA LYS A 71 -6.98 -25.97 -2.80
C LYS A 71 -6.20 -25.54 -4.05
N PRO A 72 -5.68 -26.48 -4.86
CA PRO A 72 -5.09 -26.19 -6.16
C PRO A 72 -6.01 -25.32 -7.03
N GLY A 73 -5.44 -24.29 -7.65
CA GLY A 73 -6.18 -23.31 -8.45
C GLY A 73 -7.03 -22.33 -7.67
N GLN A 74 -7.11 -22.39 -6.34
CA GLN A 74 -7.96 -21.48 -5.58
C GLN A 74 -7.36 -20.08 -5.52
N THR A 75 -8.24 -19.12 -5.73
CA THR A 75 -7.96 -17.69 -5.56
C THR A 75 -8.68 -17.20 -4.32
N GLU A 76 -8.01 -16.45 -3.47
CA GLU A 76 -8.57 -15.91 -2.23
C GLU A 76 -8.23 -14.43 -2.08
N SER A 77 -9.25 -13.62 -1.85
CA SER A 77 -9.13 -12.24 -1.38
C SER A 77 -9.78 -12.16 -0.02
N VAL A 78 -9.01 -11.83 1.02
CA VAL A 78 -9.52 -11.78 2.39
C VAL A 78 -8.94 -10.59 3.14
N MET A 79 -9.69 -10.17 4.16
CA MET A 79 -9.23 -9.20 5.15
C MET A 79 -8.73 -9.94 6.39
N MET A 80 -7.71 -9.40 7.05
CA MET A 80 -7.15 -9.95 8.28
C MET A 80 -6.62 -8.84 9.18
N PHE A 81 -6.50 -9.11 10.47
CA PHE A 81 -5.68 -8.28 11.36
C PHE A 81 -4.31 -8.91 11.51
N LEU A 82 -3.25 -8.15 11.25
CA LEU A 82 -1.89 -8.60 11.54
C LEU A 82 -1.55 -8.41 13.04
N GLY A 83 -0.64 -9.24 13.55
CA GLY A 83 -0.14 -9.14 14.92
C GLY A 83 0.70 -7.87 15.11
N ASN A 84 0.59 -7.19 16.25
CA ASN A 84 1.40 -6.01 16.52
C ASN A 84 2.84 -6.42 16.95
N PRO A 85 3.89 -6.10 16.16
CA PRO A 85 5.28 -6.44 16.51
C PRO A 85 5.93 -5.39 17.44
N TYR A 86 5.25 -4.30 17.75
CA TYR A 86 5.81 -3.15 18.46
C TYR A 86 5.44 -3.16 19.95
N PRO A 87 6.17 -2.44 20.81
CA PRO A 87 5.84 -2.36 22.23
C PRO A 87 4.47 -1.72 22.47
N ALA A 88 3.95 -1.87 23.69
CA ALA A 88 2.62 -1.36 24.06
C ALA A 88 2.54 0.18 24.11
N ALA A 89 3.68 0.86 24.25
CA ALA A 89 3.75 2.33 24.32
C ALA A 89 5.12 2.84 23.85
N GLY A 90 5.13 4.09 23.38
CA GLY A 90 6.32 4.80 22.89
C GLY A 90 6.43 4.84 21.37
N LYS A 91 7.55 5.40 20.90
CA LYS A 91 7.90 5.49 19.48
C LYS A 91 9.07 4.57 19.15
N VAL A 92 9.06 4.01 17.95
CA VAL A 92 10.15 3.18 17.44
C VAL A 92 10.57 3.61 16.04
N SER A 93 11.86 3.45 15.76
CA SER A 93 12.44 3.53 14.41
C SER A 93 12.45 2.13 13.81
N VAL A 94 11.78 1.94 12.67
CA VAL A 94 11.78 0.67 11.92
C VAL A 94 13.03 0.61 11.05
N LEU A 95 13.87 -0.40 11.31
CA LEU A 95 15.16 -0.58 10.64
C LEU A 95 15.07 -1.61 9.52
N ASN A 96 14.27 -2.65 9.70
CA ASN A 96 14.07 -3.69 8.71
C ASN A 96 12.66 -4.30 8.83
N LEU A 97 12.05 -4.59 7.70
CA LEU A 97 10.80 -5.32 7.57
C LEU A 97 11.00 -6.43 6.55
N THR A 98 10.69 -7.65 6.98
CA THR A 98 10.75 -8.88 6.18
C THR A 98 9.33 -9.43 6.07
N ALA A 99 8.91 -9.93 4.91
CA ALA A 99 7.60 -10.55 4.74
C ALA A 99 7.67 -11.64 3.67
N GLU A 100 7.06 -12.79 3.94
CA GLU A 100 7.09 -13.96 3.08
C GLU A 100 5.83 -14.82 3.26
N LEU A 101 5.44 -15.55 2.22
CA LEU A 101 4.42 -16.57 2.33
C LEU A 101 5.08 -17.90 2.70
N VAL A 102 4.59 -18.53 3.76
CA VAL A 102 5.04 -19.85 4.23
C VAL A 102 3.88 -20.83 4.28
N ASP A 103 4.18 -22.13 4.23
CA ASP A 103 3.19 -23.19 4.46
C ASP A 103 2.93 -23.43 5.95
N GLY A 104 2.05 -24.39 6.28
CA GLY A 104 1.73 -24.78 7.66
C GLY A 104 2.92 -25.33 8.47
N GLU A 105 4.01 -25.74 7.81
CA GLU A 105 5.27 -26.14 8.45
C GLU A 105 6.28 -24.98 8.54
N ARG A 106 5.87 -23.76 8.17
CA ARG A 106 6.67 -22.53 8.12
C ARG A 106 7.82 -22.59 7.11
N ARG A 107 7.66 -23.37 6.03
CA ARG A 107 8.60 -23.38 4.91
C ARG A 107 8.22 -22.30 3.90
N PRO A 108 9.18 -21.51 3.39
CA PRO A 108 8.92 -20.54 2.33
C PRO A 108 8.31 -21.21 1.09
N VAL A 109 7.27 -20.60 0.53
CA VAL A 109 6.53 -21.13 -0.62
C VAL A 109 6.89 -20.32 -1.87
N PRO A 110 7.30 -20.95 -2.98
CA PRO A 110 7.68 -20.21 -4.19
C PRO A 110 6.47 -19.57 -4.87
N LEU A 111 6.68 -18.43 -5.55
CA LEU A 111 5.65 -17.75 -6.35
C LEU A 111 5.05 -18.59 -7.48
N SER A 112 5.77 -19.62 -7.94
CA SER A 112 5.27 -20.59 -8.91
C SER A 112 4.18 -21.51 -8.37
N ASP A 113 4.11 -21.66 -7.04
CA ASP A 113 3.13 -22.51 -6.33
C ASP A 113 1.98 -21.65 -5.81
N VAL A 114 2.30 -20.53 -5.16
CA VAL A 114 1.31 -19.54 -4.73
C VAL A 114 1.79 -18.14 -5.05
N TYR A 115 1.12 -17.53 -6.02
CA TYR A 115 1.36 -16.15 -6.38
C TYR A 115 0.69 -15.22 -5.38
N VAL A 116 1.49 -14.33 -4.79
CA VAL A 116 1.01 -13.24 -3.94
C VAL A 116 0.71 -12.07 -4.85
N HIS A 117 -0.56 -11.90 -5.21
CA HIS A 117 -0.97 -10.85 -6.13
C HIS A 117 -0.80 -9.47 -5.48
N HIS A 118 -1.29 -9.32 -4.25
CA HIS A 118 -0.93 -8.22 -3.36
C HIS A 118 -1.29 -8.57 -1.91
N TYR A 119 -0.67 -7.87 -0.97
CA TYR A 119 -1.19 -7.60 0.35
C TYR A 119 -1.02 -6.11 0.61
N VAL A 120 -2.04 -5.48 1.20
CA VAL A 120 -2.05 -4.04 1.45
C VAL A 120 -2.52 -3.76 2.87
N SER A 121 -1.73 -2.97 3.59
CA SER A 121 -1.99 -2.50 4.95
C SER A 121 -1.66 -1.01 5.06
N SER A 122 -1.78 -0.45 6.27
CA SER A 122 -1.36 0.91 6.56
C SER A 122 0.12 1.14 6.23
N SER A 123 0.46 2.33 5.71
CA SER A 123 1.83 2.72 5.38
C SER A 123 2.77 2.70 6.58
N LYS A 124 2.23 2.90 7.79
CA LYS A 124 2.97 2.81 9.06
C LYS A 124 3.20 1.37 9.55
N PHE A 125 2.60 0.39 8.87
CA PHE A 125 2.65 -1.01 9.30
C PHE A 125 3.30 -1.90 8.24
N ILE A 126 2.61 -2.13 7.12
CA ILE A 126 3.13 -2.87 5.96
C ILE A 126 2.63 -2.17 4.69
N LEU A 127 3.54 -1.52 3.97
CA LEU A 127 3.20 -0.87 2.70
C LEU A 127 2.81 -1.91 1.66
N GLY A 128 1.74 -1.62 0.92
CA GLY A 128 1.16 -2.50 -0.09
C GLY A 128 2.19 -3.04 -1.08
N SER A 129 2.20 -4.36 -1.23
CA SER A 129 3.19 -5.07 -2.05
C SER A 129 2.66 -6.45 -2.44
N GLY A 130 3.27 -7.12 -3.40
CA GLY A 130 2.91 -8.47 -3.84
C GLY A 130 4.15 -9.35 -4.01
N ALA A 131 4.24 -9.99 -5.18
CA ALA A 131 5.35 -10.84 -5.56
C ALA A 131 6.73 -10.15 -5.44
N GLU A 132 6.77 -8.83 -5.60
CA GLU A 132 7.99 -8.05 -5.61
C GLU A 132 8.62 -7.76 -4.25
N LEU A 133 8.16 -8.38 -3.16
CA LEU A 133 8.87 -8.37 -1.88
C LEU A 133 9.54 -9.70 -1.53
N ARG A 134 9.49 -10.71 -2.42
CA ARG A 134 10.00 -12.07 -2.16
C ARG A 134 11.52 -12.16 -2.10
N GLY A 135 12.24 -11.51 -3.02
CA GLY A 135 13.63 -11.84 -3.34
C GLY A 135 14.73 -11.17 -2.53
N SER A 136 14.39 -10.39 -1.51
CA SER A 136 15.41 -9.92 -0.56
C SER A 136 15.06 -10.14 0.90
N PHE A 137 13.84 -10.60 1.19
CA PHE A 137 13.25 -10.71 2.52
C PHE A 137 13.55 -9.50 3.43
N SER A 138 14.02 -8.36 2.91
CA SER A 138 14.53 -7.24 3.70
C SER A 138 14.46 -6.00 2.84
N ARG A 139 13.77 -4.98 3.34
CA ARG A 139 13.90 -3.64 2.80
C ARG A 139 15.21 -3.06 3.32
N LYS A 140 16.02 -2.48 2.43
CA LYS A 140 17.24 -1.80 2.87
C LYS A 140 16.86 -0.71 3.88
N PRO A 141 17.63 -0.52 4.96
CA PRO A 141 17.46 0.64 5.82
C PRO A 141 17.50 1.92 5.00
N LEU A 142 16.76 2.94 5.45
CA LEU A 142 16.84 4.26 4.83
C LEU A 142 18.19 4.91 5.17
N PRO A 143 18.70 5.81 4.31
CA PRO A 143 19.92 6.53 4.64
C PRO A 143 19.70 7.39 5.90
N GLU A 144 20.69 7.49 6.78
CA GLU A 144 20.62 8.45 7.89
C GLU A 144 20.47 9.89 7.35
N PRO A 145 19.72 10.78 8.03
CA PRO A 145 19.00 10.60 9.31
C PRO A 145 17.56 10.09 9.16
N TYR A 146 17.18 9.54 8.01
CA TYR A 146 15.79 9.22 7.69
C TYR A 146 15.34 7.91 8.37
N SER A 147 14.25 7.94 9.12
CA SER A 147 13.63 6.72 9.69
C SER A 147 12.12 6.65 9.53
N LEU A 148 11.60 5.47 9.19
CA LEU A 148 10.18 5.17 9.37
C LEU A 148 9.90 5.11 10.87
N VAL A 149 9.16 6.09 11.37
CA VAL A 149 8.79 6.18 12.78
C VAL A 149 7.38 5.64 12.96
N VAL A 150 7.23 4.76 13.94
CA VAL A 150 5.93 4.22 14.34
C VAL A 150 5.67 4.68 15.76
N ASP A 151 4.63 5.50 15.92
CA ASP A 151 4.04 5.77 17.23
C ASP A 151 3.06 4.66 17.56
N THR A 152 3.34 3.91 18.61
CA THR A 152 2.50 2.79 19.03
C THR A 152 1.13 3.24 19.54
N ALA A 153 0.97 4.52 19.88
CA ALA A 153 -0.34 5.10 20.16
C ALA A 153 -1.23 5.11 18.92
N ASP A 154 -0.65 5.28 17.72
CA ASP A 154 -1.39 5.20 16.46
C ASP A 154 -1.95 3.78 16.31
N LEU A 155 -1.18 2.74 16.64
CA LEU A 155 -1.55 1.33 16.43
C LEU A 155 -2.65 0.78 17.35
N LYS A 156 -3.21 1.59 18.25
CA LYS A 156 -4.27 1.17 19.17
C LYS A 156 -5.58 0.83 18.47
N GLU A 157 -5.78 1.33 17.25
CA GLU A 157 -6.92 0.95 16.42
C GLU A 157 -6.60 -0.30 15.60
N ASP A 158 -7.44 -1.32 15.73
CA ASP A 158 -7.32 -2.55 14.93
C ASP A 158 -7.30 -2.25 13.42
N LEU A 159 -7.96 -1.16 13.00
CA LEU A 159 -7.99 -0.68 11.62
C LEU A 159 -6.61 -0.47 10.99
N ILE A 160 -5.58 -0.09 11.75
CA ILE A 160 -4.24 0.11 11.20
C ILE A 160 -3.55 -1.21 10.85
N ARG A 161 -3.96 -2.29 11.52
CA ARG A 161 -3.48 -3.65 11.27
C ARG A 161 -4.39 -4.41 10.29
N TYR A 162 -5.48 -3.78 9.86
CA TYR A 162 -6.40 -4.31 8.87
C TYR A 162 -5.69 -4.40 7.52
N THR A 163 -5.56 -5.63 7.03
CA THR A 163 -4.74 -5.94 5.87
C THR A 163 -5.56 -6.78 4.92
N ASN A 164 -5.60 -6.39 3.66
CA ASN A 164 -6.09 -7.26 2.60
C ASN A 164 -4.94 -8.11 2.08
N ILE A 165 -5.20 -9.36 1.77
CA ILE A 165 -4.28 -10.22 1.03
C ILE A 165 -5.04 -10.94 -0.09
N GLN A 166 -4.42 -10.97 -1.27
CA GLN A 166 -4.87 -11.65 -2.46
C GLN A 166 -3.84 -12.72 -2.84
N LEU A 167 -4.24 -13.98 -2.71
CA LEU A 167 -3.43 -15.16 -3.05
C LEU A 167 -4.06 -15.90 -4.23
N ILE A 168 -3.20 -16.48 -5.07
CA ILE A 168 -3.59 -17.33 -6.19
C ILE A 168 -2.75 -18.60 -6.10
N ASN A 169 -3.36 -19.71 -5.70
CA ASN A 169 -2.71 -21.01 -5.67
C ASN A 169 -2.62 -21.56 -7.11
N THR A 170 -1.41 -21.62 -7.66
CA THR A 170 -1.12 -22.05 -9.03
C THR A 170 -0.68 -23.51 -9.13
N ILE A 171 -0.65 -24.25 -8.02
CA ILE A 171 -0.43 -25.70 -8.05
C ILE A 171 -1.51 -26.35 -8.92
N GLY A 172 -1.09 -27.27 -9.79
CA GLY A 172 -1.98 -28.00 -10.70
C GLY A 172 -2.53 -27.16 -11.86
N VAL A 173 -2.24 -25.85 -11.93
CA VAL A 173 -2.62 -24.99 -13.06
C VAL A 173 -1.65 -25.21 -14.22
N LYS A 174 -2.17 -25.44 -15.42
CA LYS A 174 -1.36 -25.63 -16.63
C LYS A 174 -0.63 -24.35 -16.98
N GLU A 175 0.59 -24.46 -17.50
CA GLU A 175 1.40 -23.29 -17.92
C GLU A 175 0.66 -22.35 -18.87
N ALA A 176 -0.16 -22.90 -19.78
CA ALA A 176 -0.96 -22.10 -20.71
C ALA A 176 -2.02 -21.22 -20.02
N ASP A 177 -2.51 -21.64 -18.85
CA ASP A 177 -3.57 -20.97 -18.09
C ASP A 177 -3.01 -20.05 -16.98
N LYS A 178 -1.75 -20.25 -16.56
CA LYS A 178 -1.14 -19.51 -15.45
C LYS A 178 -1.19 -18.00 -15.67
N ARG A 179 -0.81 -17.51 -16.86
CA ARG A 179 -0.82 -16.07 -17.13
C ARG A 179 -2.20 -15.45 -16.94
N GLU A 180 -3.25 -16.04 -17.51
CA GLU A 180 -4.62 -15.53 -17.38
C GLU A 180 -5.09 -15.50 -15.91
N CYS A 181 -4.59 -16.44 -15.12
CA CYS A 181 -4.81 -16.49 -13.69
C CYS A 181 -4.10 -15.38 -12.92
N LEU A 182 -2.78 -15.22 -13.14
CA LEU A 182 -1.97 -14.21 -12.46
C LEU A 182 -2.44 -12.78 -12.76
N GLU A 183 -3.01 -12.59 -13.95
CA GLU A 183 -3.52 -11.31 -14.48
C GLU A 183 -5.02 -11.10 -14.20
N CYS A 184 -5.66 -12.04 -13.49
CA CYS A 184 -7.09 -12.03 -13.15
C CYS A 184 -8.00 -11.66 -14.33
N TRP A 185 -7.86 -12.40 -15.43
CA TRP A 185 -8.56 -12.13 -16.68
C TRP A 185 -10.10 -12.25 -16.56
N CYS A 186 -10.80 -11.21 -17.01
CA CYS A 186 -12.26 -11.18 -17.05
C CYS A 186 -12.79 -11.95 -18.28
N LYS A 187 -13.23 -13.20 -18.12
CA LYS A 187 -13.82 -13.98 -19.24
C LYS A 187 -15.00 -13.29 -19.94
N ASP A 188 -15.80 -12.53 -19.19
CA ASP A 188 -16.97 -11.80 -19.71
C ASP A 188 -16.58 -10.50 -20.45
N ASN A 189 -15.32 -10.07 -20.32
CA ASN A 189 -14.78 -8.93 -21.05
C ASN A 189 -13.33 -9.25 -21.47
N PRO A 190 -13.13 -9.83 -22.67
CA PRO A 190 -11.87 -10.46 -23.03
C PRO A 190 -10.70 -9.49 -23.07
N ASP A 191 -10.93 -8.18 -23.11
CA ASP A 191 -9.90 -7.13 -23.13
C ASP A 191 -9.59 -6.54 -21.74
N LYS A 192 -10.03 -7.18 -20.67
CA LYS A 192 -9.83 -6.69 -19.29
C LYS A 192 -9.30 -7.75 -18.34
N GLY A 193 -8.32 -7.39 -17.54
CA GLY A 193 -7.99 -8.03 -16.28
C GLY A 193 -8.30 -7.09 -15.12
N SER A 194 -8.74 -7.64 -14.00
CA SER A 194 -8.86 -6.86 -12.77
C SER A 194 -8.95 -7.76 -11.55
N PHE A 195 -8.53 -7.25 -10.40
CA PHE A 195 -8.76 -7.87 -9.09
C PHE A 195 -10.24 -8.25 -8.87
N MET A 196 -11.18 -7.46 -9.42
CA MET A 196 -12.64 -7.75 -9.35
C MET A 196 -13.05 -9.00 -10.14
N CYS A 197 -12.23 -9.45 -11.08
CA CYS A 197 -12.45 -10.62 -11.92
C CYS A 197 -11.64 -11.83 -11.48
N CYS A 198 -10.80 -11.71 -10.44
CA CYS A 198 -10.03 -12.81 -9.89
C CYS A 198 -10.98 -13.96 -9.49
N LYS A 199 -10.81 -15.10 -10.15
CA LYS A 199 -11.59 -16.34 -9.93
C LYS A 199 -10.63 -17.50 -9.76
N ASN A 200 -11.16 -18.64 -9.33
CA ASN A 200 -10.38 -19.88 -9.27
C ASN A 200 -9.88 -20.27 -10.67
N CYS A 201 -8.62 -20.66 -10.71
CA CYS A 201 -7.92 -21.19 -11.86
C CYS A 201 -8.35 -22.63 -12.18
N PRO A 202 -8.31 -23.01 -13.47
CA PRO A 202 -8.42 -24.40 -13.85
C PRO A 202 -7.17 -25.15 -13.36
N ALA A 203 -7.35 -26.06 -12.40
CA ALA A 203 -6.27 -26.85 -11.82
C ALA A 203 -6.67 -28.31 -11.67
N GLU A 204 -5.68 -29.20 -11.69
CA GLU A 204 -5.84 -30.59 -11.27
C GLU A 204 -6.14 -30.67 -9.76
N GLU A 205 -6.90 -31.69 -9.36
CA GLU A 205 -7.22 -31.90 -7.94
C GLU A 205 -5.96 -32.21 -7.13
N GLY A 206 -5.97 -31.80 -5.87
CA GLY A 206 -4.86 -32.02 -4.95
C GLY A 206 -5.22 -31.59 -3.52
N PRO A 207 -4.26 -31.69 -2.59
CA PRO A 207 -4.51 -31.41 -1.18
C PRO A 207 -4.74 -29.93 -0.94
N ILE A 208 -5.52 -29.63 0.10
CA ILE A 208 -5.58 -28.29 0.67
C ILE A 208 -4.28 -28.06 1.46
N VAL A 209 -3.64 -26.92 1.24
CA VAL A 209 -2.45 -26.50 1.99
C VAL A 209 -2.78 -25.21 2.72
N ASP A 210 -2.40 -25.15 3.99
CA ASP A 210 -2.50 -23.94 4.80
C ASP A 210 -1.29 -23.04 4.51
N TYR A 211 -1.58 -21.80 4.11
CA TYR A 211 -0.56 -20.77 3.89
C TYR A 211 -0.67 -19.66 4.93
N HIS A 212 0.44 -19.00 5.23
CA HIS A 212 0.51 -17.89 6.16
C HIS A 212 1.42 -16.79 5.64
N LEU A 213 1.05 -15.53 5.88
CA LEU A 213 1.99 -14.41 5.77
C LEU A 213 2.87 -14.39 7.03
N GLN A 214 4.13 -14.76 6.91
CA GLN A 214 5.13 -14.61 7.96
C GLN A 214 5.89 -13.30 7.74
N TYR A 215 6.10 -12.52 8.80
CA TYR A 215 6.86 -11.28 8.71
C TYR A 215 7.67 -11.04 9.97
N SER A 216 8.79 -10.35 9.83
CA SER A 216 9.63 -9.94 10.96
C SER A 216 9.95 -8.47 10.87
N VAL A 217 9.86 -7.77 12.00
CA VAL A 217 10.21 -6.36 12.12
C VAL A 217 11.40 -6.22 13.05
N THR A 218 12.41 -5.49 12.62
CA THR A 218 13.51 -5.05 13.48
C THR A 218 13.41 -3.56 13.70
N TYR A 219 13.42 -3.14 14.96
CA TYR A 219 13.24 -1.74 15.35
C TYR A 219 14.13 -1.36 16.53
N ARG A 220 14.28 -0.05 16.76
CA ARG A 220 14.90 0.52 17.95
C ARG A 220 13.94 1.50 18.62
N PRO A 221 13.79 1.50 19.95
CA PRO A 221 13.07 2.56 20.66
C PRO A 221 13.74 3.91 20.43
N ILE A 222 12.94 4.96 20.23
CA ILE A 222 13.45 6.33 20.09
C ILE A 222 12.90 7.22 21.20
N GLU A 223 13.71 8.20 21.63
CA GLU A 223 13.26 9.20 22.59
C GLU A 223 12.22 10.14 21.96
N GLU A 224 11.33 10.67 22.79
CA GLU A 224 10.33 11.62 22.33
C GLU A 224 11.01 12.91 21.86
N ASN A 225 10.80 13.29 20.59
CA ASN A 225 11.40 14.45 19.93
C ASN A 225 12.90 14.34 19.67
N ASP A 226 13.42 13.13 19.39
CA ASP A 226 14.78 12.97 18.89
C ASP A 226 14.99 13.73 17.56
N ALA A 227 15.57 14.93 17.65
CA ALA A 227 15.82 15.80 16.52
C ALA A 227 16.90 15.29 15.56
N SER A 228 17.61 14.20 15.92
CA SER A 228 18.55 13.54 15.02
C SER A 228 17.86 12.68 13.95
N ILE A 229 16.55 12.41 14.11
CA ILE A 229 15.76 11.59 13.19
C ILE A 229 14.88 12.48 12.32
N LYS A 230 14.94 12.27 11.01
CA LYS A 230 13.95 12.78 10.06
C LYS A 230 12.90 11.69 9.80
N GLU A 231 11.69 11.89 10.30
CA GLU A 231 10.56 10.99 10.04
C GLU A 231 10.18 11.03 8.55
N ILE A 232 9.95 9.84 7.97
CA ILE A 232 9.41 9.69 6.61
C ILE A 232 7.92 9.45 6.65
N ASP A 233 7.26 10.03 5.66
CA ASP A 233 5.89 9.74 5.25
C ASP A 233 5.89 9.21 3.80
N PHE A 234 4.70 8.94 3.25
CA PHE A 234 4.52 8.28 1.97
C PHE A 234 3.52 9.00 1.08
N ILE A 235 3.89 9.19 -0.18
CA ILE A 235 3.00 9.62 -1.25
C ILE A 235 2.85 8.45 -2.23
N GLY A 236 1.62 7.92 -2.34
CA GLY A 236 1.29 6.90 -3.34
C GLY A 236 0.89 7.53 -4.67
N PHE A 237 1.37 6.96 -5.78
CA PHE A 237 0.92 7.26 -7.13
C PHE A 237 0.28 6.04 -7.78
N ASP A 238 -0.79 6.27 -8.54
CA ASP A 238 -1.40 5.30 -9.45
C ASP A 238 -1.38 5.87 -10.88
N ILE A 239 -0.71 5.16 -11.79
CA ILE A 239 -0.58 5.53 -13.20
C ILE A 239 -1.93 5.64 -13.94
N VAL A 240 -3.01 5.04 -13.42
CA VAL A 240 -4.34 5.06 -14.05
C VAL A 240 -5.39 5.89 -13.32
N GLY A 241 -4.96 6.66 -12.32
CA GLY A 241 -5.76 7.69 -11.66
C GLY A 241 -6.84 7.13 -10.73
N GLY A 242 -6.48 6.19 -9.86
CA GLY A 242 -7.36 5.56 -8.87
C GLY A 242 -8.05 4.29 -9.37
N ARG A 243 -7.55 3.68 -10.44
CA ARG A 243 -8.07 2.41 -11.00
C ARG A 243 -7.20 1.21 -10.68
N VAL A 244 -6.01 1.43 -10.12
CA VAL A 244 -5.08 0.42 -9.60
C VAL A 244 -4.44 -0.44 -10.70
N GLU A 245 -5.24 -0.97 -11.62
CA GLU A 245 -4.85 -1.86 -12.72
C GLU A 245 -5.23 -1.29 -14.09
N TYR A 246 -4.52 -1.75 -15.12
CA TYR A 246 -4.84 -1.46 -16.52
C TYR A 246 -4.40 -2.58 -17.46
N ASP A 247 -4.87 -2.50 -18.71
CA ASP A 247 -4.65 -3.53 -19.71
C ASP A 247 -3.70 -3.07 -20.82
N ILE A 248 -2.91 -4.03 -21.30
CA ILE A 248 -2.12 -4.01 -22.52
C ILE A 248 -2.82 -4.94 -23.51
N THR A 249 -3.79 -4.39 -24.23
CA THR A 249 -4.74 -5.20 -25.02
C THR A 249 -4.19 -5.72 -26.35
N ALA A 250 -3.13 -5.09 -26.89
CA ALA A 250 -2.52 -5.48 -28.16
C ALA A 250 -0.98 -5.48 -28.08
N PRO A 251 -0.31 -6.59 -28.44
CA PRO A 251 1.13 -6.62 -28.61
C PRO A 251 1.59 -5.57 -29.63
N GLN A 252 2.67 -4.86 -29.32
CA GLN A 252 3.32 -3.93 -30.26
C GLN A 252 4.52 -4.58 -30.99
N GLY A 253 4.87 -5.81 -30.60
CA GLY A 253 5.95 -6.60 -31.22
C GLY A 253 7.16 -6.78 -30.31
N PRO A 254 8.13 -7.64 -30.70
CA PRO A 254 9.31 -7.90 -29.89
C PRO A 254 10.15 -6.63 -29.71
N ASN A 255 10.85 -6.51 -28.58
CA ASN A 255 11.68 -5.34 -28.22
C ASN A 255 10.92 -4.01 -28.17
N THR A 256 9.61 -4.05 -27.91
CA THR A 256 8.83 -2.83 -27.69
C THR A 256 8.60 -2.60 -26.20
N THR A 257 8.71 -1.33 -25.80
CA THR A 257 8.31 -0.90 -24.46
C THR A 257 6.98 -0.18 -24.59
N LEU A 258 5.99 -0.67 -23.87
CA LEU A 258 4.74 0.04 -23.67
C LEU A 258 4.86 0.93 -22.46
N ARG A 259 4.76 2.23 -22.72
CA ARG A 259 4.86 3.27 -21.70
C ARG A 259 3.49 3.88 -21.44
N ARG A 260 3.06 3.79 -20.19
CA ARG A 260 1.93 4.56 -19.66
C ARG A 260 2.46 5.83 -19.00
N VAL A 261 1.73 6.93 -19.15
CA VAL A 261 2.10 8.25 -18.65
C VAL A 261 0.99 8.79 -17.76
N TYR A 262 1.35 9.36 -16.61
CA TYR A 262 0.44 10.07 -15.74
C TYR A 262 1.11 11.34 -15.21
N ASP A 263 0.46 12.48 -15.42
CA ASP A 263 0.91 13.77 -14.94
C ASP A 263 0.08 14.17 -13.72
N ALA A 264 0.73 14.65 -12.67
CA ALA A 264 0.09 15.08 -11.44
C ALA A 264 0.87 16.21 -10.77
N VAL A 265 0.23 16.86 -9.80
CA VAL A 265 0.92 17.70 -8.82
C VAL A 265 1.30 16.80 -7.65
N ILE A 266 2.59 16.73 -7.31
CA ILE A 266 3.12 15.74 -6.34
C ILE A 266 2.45 15.82 -4.96
N ASP A 267 2.09 17.02 -4.53
CA ASP A 267 1.37 17.32 -3.29
C ASP A 267 -0.07 17.77 -3.55
N GLY A 268 -0.65 17.47 -4.72
CA GLY A 268 -1.99 17.95 -5.10
C GLY A 268 -3.12 17.48 -4.19
N ALA A 269 -2.98 16.29 -3.59
CA ALA A 269 -3.95 15.76 -2.62
C ALA A 269 -3.91 16.51 -1.29
N CYS A 270 -2.71 16.92 -0.86
CA CYS A 270 -2.49 17.70 0.34
C CYS A 270 -1.33 18.68 0.12
N PRO A 271 -1.62 19.93 -0.26
CA PRO A 271 -0.58 20.92 -0.58
C PRO A 271 0.34 21.21 0.61
N GLN A 272 1.64 21.28 0.33
CA GLN A 272 2.66 21.56 1.33
C GLN A 272 2.95 23.06 1.43
N LYS A 273 3.41 23.52 2.60
CA LYS A 273 3.79 24.91 2.86
C LYS A 273 5.24 25.20 2.51
N LYS A 274 6.09 24.18 2.58
CA LYS A 274 7.53 24.28 2.41
C LYS A 274 8.04 23.15 1.53
N PRO A 275 9.23 23.33 0.91
CA PRO A 275 9.90 22.25 0.22
C PRO A 275 10.12 21.03 1.12
N PHE A 276 10.03 19.84 0.53
CA PHE A 276 10.18 18.55 1.19
C PHE A 276 11.10 17.63 0.36
N GLU A 277 11.62 16.58 0.98
CA GLU A 277 12.65 15.73 0.39
C GLU A 277 12.06 14.40 -0.09
N VAL A 278 12.35 13.98 -1.31
CA VAL A 278 12.13 12.60 -1.78
C VAL A 278 13.39 11.79 -1.45
N VAL A 279 13.22 10.81 -0.57
CA VAL A 279 14.32 9.99 -0.02
C VAL A 279 14.42 8.67 -0.76
N ARG A 280 13.27 8.08 -1.10
CA ARG A 280 13.20 6.79 -1.80
C ARG A 280 11.93 6.70 -2.63
N CYS A 281 11.93 5.92 -3.70
CA CYS A 281 10.71 5.40 -4.30
C CYS A 281 10.82 3.90 -4.53
N THR A 282 9.69 3.22 -4.44
CA THR A 282 9.56 1.79 -4.74
C THR A 282 8.30 1.60 -5.56
N ALA A 283 8.43 1.03 -6.75
CA ALA A 283 7.30 0.69 -7.59
C ALA A 283 6.69 -0.66 -7.18
N HIS A 284 5.46 -0.87 -7.61
CA HIS A 284 4.75 -2.15 -7.55
C HIS A 284 4.16 -2.41 -8.93
N GLN A 285 4.70 -3.43 -9.60
CA GLN A 285 4.35 -3.83 -10.95
C GLN A 285 4.30 -5.37 -11.03
N HIS A 286 3.45 -5.90 -11.91
CA HIS A 286 3.29 -7.33 -12.14
C HIS A 286 4.35 -7.87 -13.12
N VAL A 287 4.28 -9.18 -13.39
CA VAL A 287 5.10 -9.86 -14.40
C VAL A 287 4.93 -9.17 -15.77
N GLY A 288 6.05 -8.98 -16.49
CA GLY A 288 6.11 -8.18 -17.71
C GLY A 288 6.53 -6.73 -17.49
N SER A 289 6.69 -6.32 -16.23
CA SER A 289 7.21 -5.00 -15.88
C SER A 289 8.64 -4.76 -16.37
N GLN A 290 8.96 -3.50 -16.66
CA GLN A 290 10.30 -3.06 -17.05
C GLN A 290 10.89 -2.03 -16.10
N CYS A 291 10.21 -0.92 -15.81
CA CYS A 291 10.59 0.08 -14.81
C CYS A 291 9.44 1.07 -14.61
N MET A 292 9.46 1.78 -13.48
CA MET A 292 8.74 3.03 -13.33
C MET A 292 9.69 4.19 -13.03
N TYR A 293 9.28 5.38 -13.42
CA TYR A 293 10.07 6.60 -13.31
C TYR A 293 9.20 7.76 -12.85
N LEU A 294 9.75 8.61 -12.00
CA LEU A 294 9.14 9.87 -11.57
C LEU A 294 10.05 11.02 -12.02
N TYR A 295 9.51 11.92 -12.84
CA TYR A 295 10.23 13.10 -13.36
C TYR A 295 9.61 14.38 -12.83
N ASN A 296 10.43 15.40 -12.62
CA ASN A 296 9.99 16.78 -12.45
C ASN A 296 9.64 17.34 -13.84
N LEU A 297 8.40 17.80 -14.03
CA LEU A 297 7.96 18.30 -15.34
C LEU A 297 8.48 19.68 -15.68
N ASP A 298 8.82 20.47 -14.67
CA ASP A 298 9.29 21.85 -14.85
C ASP A 298 10.79 21.87 -15.20
N THR A 299 11.57 20.90 -14.69
CA THR A 299 13.03 20.81 -14.93
C THR A 299 13.46 19.66 -15.85
N ASP A 300 12.57 18.70 -16.13
CA ASP A 300 12.86 17.43 -16.82
C ASP A 300 13.85 16.51 -16.07
N ASP A 301 14.10 16.78 -14.79
CA ASP A 301 14.99 15.96 -13.97
C ASP A 301 14.31 14.65 -13.56
N LEU A 302 15.07 13.56 -13.61
CA LEU A 302 14.66 12.29 -13.00
C LEU A 302 14.71 12.43 -11.48
N ILE A 303 13.55 12.41 -10.84
CA ILE A 303 13.42 12.40 -9.38
C ILE A 303 13.78 11.02 -8.85
N CYS A 304 13.14 9.97 -9.37
CA CYS A 304 13.34 8.62 -8.85
C CYS A 304 12.97 7.53 -9.88
N LYS A 305 13.62 6.35 -9.77
CA LYS A 305 13.46 5.20 -10.67
C LYS A 305 13.42 3.90 -9.88
N SER A 306 12.47 3.03 -10.20
CA SER A 306 12.35 1.69 -9.60
C SER A 306 12.09 0.65 -10.69
N CYS A 307 12.88 -0.42 -10.73
CA CYS A 307 12.82 -1.47 -11.76
C CYS A 307 12.70 -2.87 -11.13
N PRO A 308 12.12 -3.84 -11.84
CA PRO A 308 12.00 -5.21 -11.38
C PRO A 308 13.34 -5.94 -11.44
N VAL A 309 13.49 -6.85 -10.50
CA VAL A 309 14.45 -7.94 -10.51
C VAL A 309 13.62 -9.21 -10.70
N TYR A 310 13.93 -9.93 -11.77
CA TYR A 310 13.32 -11.22 -12.04
C TYR A 310 14.15 -12.33 -11.41
N GLY A 311 13.46 -13.33 -10.86
CA GLY A 311 14.12 -14.54 -10.41
C GLY A 311 14.72 -15.32 -11.57
N THR A 312 15.67 -16.19 -11.25
CA THR A 312 16.51 -16.92 -12.21
C THR A 312 16.54 -18.43 -11.98
N GLN A 313 15.91 -18.90 -10.91
CA GLN A 313 15.94 -20.30 -10.48
C GLN A 313 14.52 -20.88 -10.35
N PRO A 314 14.19 -21.96 -11.08
CA PRO A 314 12.89 -22.62 -10.97
C PRO A 314 12.62 -23.11 -9.54
N GLY A 315 11.48 -22.72 -8.98
CA GLY A 315 10.99 -23.23 -7.69
C GLY A 315 11.80 -22.81 -6.46
N VAL A 316 12.71 -21.83 -6.57
CA VAL A 316 13.48 -21.30 -5.42
C VAL A 316 12.76 -20.08 -4.84
N PRO A 317 12.25 -20.13 -3.60
CA PRO A 317 11.58 -19.00 -2.97
C PRO A 317 12.48 -17.75 -2.92
N GLY A 318 11.99 -16.64 -3.48
CA GLY A 318 12.74 -15.39 -3.60
C GLY A 318 13.67 -15.27 -4.81
N ASP A 319 13.80 -16.30 -5.65
CA ASP A 319 14.56 -16.26 -6.91
C ASP A 319 13.80 -17.01 -8.02
N GLU A 320 12.46 -16.99 -7.98
CA GLU A 320 11.60 -17.75 -8.88
C GLU A 320 11.73 -17.30 -10.34
N GLU A 321 12.20 -18.19 -11.20
CA GLU A 321 12.37 -17.93 -12.64
C GLU A 321 11.09 -17.36 -13.28
N GLY A 322 11.21 -16.22 -13.95
CA GLY A 322 10.11 -15.58 -14.69
C GLY A 322 9.17 -14.73 -13.84
N TYR A 323 9.35 -14.67 -12.52
CA TYR A 323 8.56 -13.82 -11.63
C TYR A 323 9.32 -12.57 -11.22
N VAL A 324 8.58 -11.47 -11.00
CA VAL A 324 9.13 -10.28 -10.33
C VAL A 324 9.28 -10.62 -8.85
N VAL A 325 10.51 -10.85 -8.41
CA VAL A 325 10.80 -11.20 -7.01
C VAL A 325 11.16 -9.96 -6.20
N LYS A 326 11.58 -8.87 -6.86
CA LYS A 326 11.94 -7.62 -6.19
C LYS A 326 11.70 -6.40 -7.09
N MET A 327 11.33 -5.26 -6.52
CA MET A 327 11.53 -3.94 -7.14
C MET A 327 12.72 -3.24 -6.50
N THR A 328 13.55 -2.55 -7.29
CA THR A 328 14.68 -1.78 -6.77
C THR A 328 14.19 -0.55 -6.02
N ASP A 329 14.71 -0.31 -4.83
CA ASP A 329 14.54 0.97 -4.16
C ASP A 329 15.35 2.05 -4.90
N GLY A 330 14.65 3.02 -5.48
CA GLY A 330 15.28 4.20 -6.08
C GLY A 330 15.59 5.22 -4.99
N GLU A 331 16.86 5.52 -4.78
CA GLU A 331 17.32 6.42 -3.70
C GLU A 331 18.11 7.58 -4.29
N PRO A 332 17.48 8.75 -4.46
CA PRO A 332 18.19 9.95 -4.91
C PRO A 332 19.29 10.30 -3.92
N SER A 333 20.49 10.57 -4.43
CA SER A 333 21.65 10.95 -3.61
C SER A 333 22.28 12.21 -4.19
N PRO A 334 22.15 13.38 -3.54
CA PRO A 334 21.38 13.62 -2.30
C PRO A 334 19.86 13.43 -2.48
N PRO A 335 19.07 13.34 -1.39
CA PRO A 335 17.60 13.35 -1.47
C PRO A 335 17.10 14.49 -2.35
N TYR A 336 16.09 14.21 -3.18
CA TYR A 336 15.62 15.17 -4.16
C TYR A 336 14.70 16.20 -3.50
N LEU A 337 15.07 17.47 -3.50
CA LEU A 337 14.26 18.54 -2.91
C LEU A 337 13.14 18.96 -3.86
N ILE A 338 11.89 18.83 -3.41
CA ILE A 338 10.67 19.16 -4.14
C ILE A 338 10.11 20.49 -3.62
N ALA A 339 9.74 21.41 -4.51
CA ALA A 339 8.97 22.59 -4.15
C ALA A 339 7.46 22.27 -4.06
N PRO A 340 6.69 22.94 -3.18
CA PRO A 340 5.24 22.78 -3.17
C PRO A 340 4.61 23.08 -4.53
N GLY A 341 3.61 22.29 -4.92
CA GLY A 341 2.94 22.43 -6.22
C GLY A 341 3.74 21.97 -7.43
N THR A 342 4.87 21.27 -7.25
CA THR A 342 5.69 20.76 -8.36
C THR A 342 4.88 19.81 -9.24
N ASN A 343 4.88 20.06 -10.55
CA ASN A 343 4.31 19.14 -11.52
C ASN A 343 5.27 17.96 -11.72
N VAL A 344 4.75 16.74 -11.65
CA VAL A 344 5.52 15.51 -11.85
C VAL A 344 4.88 14.63 -12.90
N ARG A 345 5.73 13.86 -13.58
CA ARG A 345 5.32 12.86 -14.56
C ARG A 345 5.79 11.49 -14.13
N LEU A 346 4.83 10.59 -14.00
CA LEU A 346 5.06 9.18 -13.75
C LEU A 346 5.04 8.44 -15.09
N PHE A 347 6.01 7.56 -15.27
CA PHE A 347 6.03 6.57 -16.33
C PHE A 347 5.95 5.17 -15.75
N SER A 348 5.15 4.31 -16.37
CA SER A 348 5.14 2.86 -16.11
C SER A 348 5.43 2.14 -17.42
N ASP A 349 6.56 1.46 -17.46
CA ASP A 349 7.02 0.70 -18.60
C ASP A 349 6.78 -0.80 -18.39
N TYR A 350 6.23 -1.43 -19.43
CA TYR A 350 6.01 -2.86 -19.54
C TYR A 350 6.53 -3.37 -20.90
N ASP A 351 6.85 -4.65 -20.96
CA ASP A 351 7.14 -5.34 -22.20
C ASP A 351 5.89 -5.35 -23.10
N GLY A 352 6.03 -4.78 -24.30
CA GLY A 352 4.99 -4.71 -25.33
C GLY A 352 4.99 -5.89 -26.29
N ALA A 353 5.90 -6.86 -26.13
CA ALA A 353 5.94 -8.05 -26.98
C ALA A 353 4.72 -8.96 -26.78
N GLU A 354 4.10 -8.91 -25.61
CA GLU A 354 2.97 -9.74 -25.25
C GLU A 354 1.76 -8.91 -24.83
N ARG A 355 0.58 -9.49 -25.01
CA ARG A 355 -0.64 -8.99 -24.41
C ARG A 355 -0.57 -9.26 -22.90
N ARG A 356 -0.93 -8.26 -22.09
CA ARG A 356 -0.99 -8.35 -20.63
C ARG A 356 -2.30 -7.74 -20.16
N LEU A 357 -3.02 -8.41 -19.28
CA LEU A 357 -4.29 -7.95 -18.73
C LEU A 357 -4.09 -7.70 -17.23
N GLY A 358 -4.78 -6.74 -16.63
CA GLY A 358 -4.68 -6.52 -15.18
C GLY A 358 -3.25 -6.26 -14.65
N VAL A 359 -2.46 -5.44 -15.35
CA VAL A 359 -1.12 -5.05 -14.88
C VAL A 359 -1.19 -3.83 -13.94
N MET A 360 -0.26 -3.78 -12.99
CA MET A 360 -0.18 -2.71 -11.98
C MET A 360 0.78 -1.59 -12.37
N GLY A 361 0.51 -0.38 -11.89
CA GLY A 361 1.43 0.75 -12.04
C GLY A 361 1.39 1.67 -10.84
N LEU A 362 1.73 1.14 -9.67
CA LEU A 362 1.78 1.91 -8.42
C LEU A 362 3.22 2.29 -8.08
N MET A 363 3.40 3.48 -7.50
CA MET A 363 4.68 3.88 -6.93
C MET A 363 4.48 4.50 -5.55
N SER A 364 5.21 3.97 -4.56
CA SER A 364 5.33 4.56 -3.23
C SER A 364 6.54 5.48 -3.19
N VAL A 365 6.34 6.75 -2.88
CA VAL A 365 7.40 7.76 -2.75
C VAL A 365 7.54 8.13 -1.28
N TRP A 366 8.71 7.88 -0.73
CA TRP A 366 9.06 8.10 0.66
C TRP A 366 9.60 9.52 0.81
N VAL A 367 8.93 10.33 1.61
CA VAL A 367 9.18 11.78 1.71
C VAL A 367 9.43 12.23 3.14
N ALA A 368 10.27 13.25 3.32
CA ALA A 368 10.56 13.83 4.62
C ALA A 368 10.39 15.35 4.62
N GLY A 369 10.06 15.91 5.79
CA GLY A 369 9.87 17.35 5.96
C GLY A 369 8.53 17.88 5.43
N LEU A 370 7.49 17.04 5.40
CA LEU A 370 6.14 17.49 5.08
C LEU A 370 5.63 18.50 6.12
N GLU A 371 4.96 19.54 5.62
CA GLU A 371 4.33 20.58 6.44
C GLU A 371 3.06 21.05 5.73
N SER A 372 1.90 20.54 6.14
CA SER A 372 0.62 20.82 5.49
C SER A 372 -0.43 21.37 6.45
N GLU A 373 -1.49 21.97 5.90
CA GLU A 373 -2.70 22.35 6.64
C GLU A 373 -3.78 21.26 6.66
N CYS A 374 -3.55 20.13 6.00
CA CYS A 374 -4.55 19.08 5.96
C CYS A 374 -4.64 18.40 7.32
N THR A 375 -5.81 18.48 7.94
CA THR A 375 -6.08 17.83 9.23
C THR A 375 -6.41 16.35 8.99
N GLY A 376 -5.41 15.47 9.12
CA GLY A 376 -5.58 14.00 9.04
C GLY A 376 -4.31 13.31 8.51
N GLN A 377 -3.97 12.14 9.03
CA GLN A 377 -2.88 11.31 8.49
C GLN A 377 -3.24 10.86 7.07
N PHE A 378 -2.46 11.29 6.07
CA PHE A 378 -2.59 10.83 4.69
C PHE A 378 -1.92 9.46 4.56
N GLY A 379 -2.64 8.41 4.91
CA GLY A 379 -2.25 7.05 4.52
C GLY A 379 -2.32 6.88 3.00
N ALA A 380 -1.52 5.96 2.46
CA ALA A 380 -1.39 5.66 1.03
C ALA A 380 -2.72 5.48 0.25
N MET A 381 -3.84 5.23 0.93
CA MET A 381 -5.16 5.07 0.32
C MET A 381 -5.78 6.39 -0.18
N SER A 382 -5.49 7.55 0.38
CA SER A 382 -6.16 8.81 -0.04
C SER A 382 -5.78 9.26 -1.45
N ASN A 383 -4.56 8.97 -1.89
CA ASN A 383 -4.08 9.28 -3.23
C ASN A 383 -4.55 8.26 -4.28
N MET A 384 -5.05 7.09 -3.84
CA MET A 384 -5.70 6.09 -4.67
C MET A 384 -7.20 6.41 -4.89
N MET A 385 -7.73 7.44 -4.22
CA MET A 385 -9.13 7.84 -4.37
C MET A 385 -9.35 8.75 -5.58
N PRO A 386 -10.51 8.67 -6.25
CA PRO A 386 -10.85 9.58 -7.33
C PRO A 386 -10.75 11.06 -6.92
N PRO A 387 -10.38 11.98 -7.83
CA PRO A 387 -10.24 13.42 -7.53
C PRO A 387 -11.50 14.10 -6.95
N GLN A 388 -12.67 13.46 -7.08
CA GLN A 388 -13.93 13.94 -6.50
C GLN A 388 -14.02 13.63 -5.00
N VAL A 389 -13.48 12.48 -4.56
CA VAL A 389 -13.43 12.06 -3.15
C VAL A 389 -12.35 12.85 -2.41
N GLN A 390 -11.20 13.09 -3.05
CA GLN A 390 -10.15 13.96 -2.52
C GLN A 390 -10.67 15.39 -2.28
N ARG A 391 -11.45 15.94 -3.23
CA ARG A 391 -12.10 17.25 -3.08
C ARG A 391 -13.18 17.27 -1.99
N ALA A 392 -13.92 16.18 -1.81
CA ALA A 392 -14.91 16.08 -0.74
C ALA A 392 -14.25 16.15 0.65
N LEU A 393 -13.13 15.42 0.85
CA LEU A 393 -12.31 15.45 2.07
C LEU A 393 -11.73 16.85 2.34
N GLN A 394 -11.34 17.60 1.30
CA GLN A 394 -10.89 18.99 1.41
C GLN A 394 -12.03 19.98 1.70
N SER A 395 -13.25 19.71 1.23
CA SER A 395 -14.40 20.61 1.38
C SER A 395 -15.13 20.48 2.73
N GLY A 396 -15.03 19.31 3.39
CA GLY A 396 -15.62 19.08 4.71
C GLY A 396 -14.94 19.84 5.86
N SER A 397 -13.75 20.40 5.64
CA SER A 397 -12.98 21.16 6.63
C SER A 397 -13.17 22.69 6.52
N ALA A 398 -13.90 23.17 5.50
CA ALA A 398 -14.15 24.60 5.29
C ALA A 398 -15.48 25.07 5.89
N SER A 399 -15.66 24.94 7.20
CA SER A 399 -16.70 25.67 7.96
C SER A 399 -16.32 25.64 9.44
N THR A 400 -15.62 26.65 9.98
CA THR A 400 -16.27 27.82 10.56
C THR A 400 -15.21 28.87 10.90
N LYS A 401 -15.11 29.95 10.09
CA LYS A 401 -14.59 31.23 10.58
C LYS A 401 -15.82 32.08 10.92
N VAL A 402 -16.18 32.13 12.20
CA VAL A 402 -17.09 33.18 12.69
C VAL A 402 -16.21 34.36 13.08
N SER A 403 -16.26 35.41 12.25
CA SER A 403 -15.79 36.75 12.60
C SER A 403 -16.63 37.31 13.75
N HIS A 404 -15.95 38.07 14.62
CA HIS A 404 -16.43 38.75 15.82
C HIS A 404 -17.87 39.28 15.82
#